data_AF-A0A8T5S131-F1
#
_entry.id   AF-A0A8T5S131-F1
#
_cell.length_a   1.000
_cell.length_b   1.000
_cell.length_c   1.000
_cell.angle_alpha   90.00
_cell.angle_beta   90.00
_cell.angle_gamma   90.00
#
_symmetry.space_group_name_H-M   'P 1'
#
loop_
_entity.id
_entity.type
_entity.pdbx_description
1 polymer ?
#
loop_
_entity_poly.entity_id
_entity_poly.type
_entity_poly.pdbx_seq_one_letter_code
_entity_poly.pdbx_strand_id
1 'polypeptide(L)'
;MTEVEESYEHIRKLFSSGYSTPLPKHELTYKLIQNMYHDEEALMILSSFKEIREYLTVGQISEKSGIEDKEKLKKMLDHMVYKGTLMRGRNSTYYMFSYLPGIFEAYF
;
A
#
# COMPACT_ATOMS: atom_id res chain seq x y z
N MET A 1 -8.15 19.10 2.72
CA MET A 1 -7.71 17.76 2.29
C MET A 1 -8.49 16.78 3.15
N THR A 2 -9.17 15.83 2.54
CA THR A 2 -9.82 14.75 3.28
C THR A 2 -8.77 13.73 3.74
N GLU A 3 -9.08 12.92 4.74
CA GLU A 3 -8.20 11.85 5.21
C GLU A 3 -7.86 10.84 4.10
N VAL A 4 -8.81 10.62 3.19
CA VAL A 4 -8.63 9.79 2.00
C VAL A 4 -7.68 10.42 0.98
N GLU A 5 -7.75 11.74 0.76
CA GLU A 5 -6.76 12.43 -0.09
C GLU A 5 -5.35 12.37 0.52
N GLU A 6 -5.25 12.48 1.84
CA GLU A 6 -3.99 12.35 2.58
C GLU A 6 -3.39 10.94 2.44
N SER A 7 -4.22 9.90 2.48
CA SER A 7 -3.77 8.53 2.32
C SER A 7 -3.20 8.26 0.92
N TYR A 8 -3.81 8.82 -0.13
CA TYR A 8 -3.27 8.74 -1.48
C TYR A 8 -1.96 9.51 -1.67
N GLU A 9 -1.82 10.69 -1.08
CA GLU A 9 -0.56 11.43 -1.09
C GLU A 9 0.54 10.68 -0.32
N HIS A 10 0.19 9.99 0.77
CA HIS A 10 1.12 9.14 1.51
C HIS A 10 1.62 7.96 0.68
N ILE A 11 0.72 7.25 -0.01
CA ILE A 11 1.10 6.17 -0.93
C ILE A 11 2.01 6.70 -2.04
N ARG A 12 1.71 7.86 -2.62
CA ARG A 12 2.57 8.50 -3.64
C ARG A 12 3.99 8.72 -3.11
N LYS A 13 4.12 9.23 -1.88
CA LYS A 13 5.42 9.44 -1.22
C LYS A 13 6.15 8.12 -0.97
N LEU A 14 5.45 7.09 -0.50
CA LEU A 14 6.02 5.75 -0.30
C LEU A 14 6.56 5.18 -1.61
N PHE A 15 5.78 5.22 -2.69
CA PHE A 15 6.22 4.77 -4.01
C PHE A 15 7.40 5.56 -4.59
N SER A 16 7.52 6.83 -4.19
CA SER A 16 8.64 7.70 -4.55
C SER A 16 9.86 7.55 -3.64
N SER A 17 9.77 6.73 -2.59
CA SER A 17 10.89 6.47 -1.68
C SER A 17 11.81 5.39 -2.24
N GLY A 18 13.13 5.60 -2.14
CA GLY A 18 14.14 4.64 -2.61
C GLY A 18 14.73 4.97 -3.98
N TYR A 19 14.93 3.94 -4.81
CA TYR A 19 15.63 4.02 -6.11
C TYR A 19 14.70 4.11 -7.33
N SER A 20 13.37 4.12 -7.12
CA SER A 20 12.38 4.27 -8.19
C SER A 20 12.31 5.72 -8.68
N THR A 21 11.86 5.90 -9.93
CA THR A 21 11.49 7.22 -10.43
C THR A 21 10.35 7.78 -9.58
N PRO A 22 10.50 8.97 -8.97
CA PRO A 22 9.48 9.54 -8.11
C PRO A 22 8.21 9.83 -8.90
N LEU A 23 7.06 9.51 -8.31
CA LEU A 23 5.77 9.79 -8.92
C LEU A 23 5.42 11.28 -8.77
N PRO A 24 5.18 12.00 -9.88
CA PRO A 24 4.92 13.44 -9.82
C PRO A 24 3.59 13.74 -9.12
N LYS A 25 3.49 14.92 -8.50
CA LYS A 25 2.22 15.46 -8.01
C LYS A 25 1.38 15.91 -9.21
N HIS A 26 0.65 14.97 -9.79
CA HIS A 26 -0.15 15.18 -10.98
C HIS A 26 -1.48 14.43 -10.87
N GLU A 27 -2.56 14.96 -11.44
CA GLU A 27 -3.90 14.36 -11.37
C GLU A 27 -3.90 12.89 -11.82
N LEU A 28 -3.18 12.58 -12.91
CA LEU A 28 -3.05 11.21 -13.41
C LEU A 28 -2.35 10.26 -12.44
N THR A 29 -1.39 10.75 -11.63
CA THR A 29 -0.75 9.95 -10.58
C THR A 29 -1.76 9.57 -9.51
N TYR A 30 -2.58 10.51 -9.06
CA TYR A 30 -3.60 10.23 -8.06
C TYR A 30 -4.69 9.31 -8.59
N LYS A 31 -5.12 9.50 -9.85
CA LYS A 31 -6.05 8.57 -10.53
C LYS A 31 -5.48 7.16 -10.61
N LEU A 32 -4.19 7.01 -10.92
CA LEU A 32 -3.52 5.70 -10.92
C LEU A 32 -3.58 5.06 -9.52
N ILE A 33 -3.20 5.80 -8.47
CA ILE A 33 -3.21 5.30 -7.09
C ILE A 33 -4.63 4.93 -6.66
N GLN A 34 -5.63 5.75 -6.96
CA GLN A 34 -7.06 5.48 -6.67
C GLN A 34 -7.58 4.23 -7.37
N ASN A 35 -7.08 3.93 -8.57
CA ASN A 35 -7.44 2.69 -9.27
C ASN A 35 -6.75 1.46 -8.66
N MET A 36 -5.59 1.63 -8.02
CA MET A 36 -4.83 0.55 -7.40
C MET A 36 -5.28 0.24 -5.97
N TYR A 37 -5.71 1.25 -5.22
CA TYR A 37 -6.07 1.16 -3.81
C TYR A 37 -7.47 1.70 -3.58
N HIS A 38 -8.33 0.89 -2.95
CA HIS A 38 -9.59 1.39 -2.42
C HIS A 38 -9.36 2.27 -1.18
N ASP A 39 -10.31 3.15 -0.86
CA ASP A 39 -10.19 4.09 0.27
C ASP A 39 -9.82 3.39 1.60
N GLU A 40 -10.45 2.26 1.92
CA GLU A 40 -10.14 1.47 3.13
C GLU A 40 -8.69 0.93 3.12
N GLU A 41 -8.22 0.44 1.97
CA GLU A 41 -6.86 -0.07 1.81
C GLU A 41 -5.85 1.08 1.97
N ALA A 42 -6.16 2.26 1.42
CA ALA A 42 -5.30 3.42 1.49
C ALA A 42 -5.19 3.98 2.91
N LEU A 43 -6.30 4.07 3.64
CA LEU A 43 -6.30 4.47 5.05
C LEU A 43 -5.53 3.48 5.94
N MET A 44 -5.64 2.18 5.68
CA MET A 44 -4.84 1.17 6.36
C MET A 44 -3.34 1.36 6.09
N ILE A 45 -2.97 1.65 4.83
CA ILE A 45 -1.57 1.93 4.47
C ILE A 45 -1.07 3.17 5.21
N LEU A 46 -1.83 4.26 5.19
CA LEU A 46 -1.50 5.52 5.86
C LEU A 46 -1.20 5.33 7.35
N SER A 47 -2.03 4.54 8.04
CA SER A 47 -1.88 4.30 9.48
C SER A 47 -0.77 3.30 9.80
N SER A 48 -0.51 2.33 8.91
CA SER A 48 0.33 1.18 9.24
C SER A 48 1.77 1.27 8.74
N PHE A 49 1.98 1.75 7.51
CA PHE A 49 3.27 1.69 6.81
C PHE A 49 3.91 3.07 6.73
N LYS A 50 5.07 3.24 7.36
CA LYS A 50 5.83 4.49 7.31
C LYS A 50 6.87 4.52 6.19
N GLU A 51 7.37 3.34 5.83
CA GLU A 51 8.42 3.16 4.81
C GLU A 51 8.13 1.93 3.96
N ILE A 52 8.63 1.89 2.72
CA ILE A 52 8.35 0.77 1.81
C ILE A 52 8.91 -0.57 2.31
N ARG A 53 10.08 -0.61 2.95
CA ARG A 53 10.73 -1.86 3.40
C ARG A 53 10.35 -2.27 4.83
N GLU A 54 9.25 -1.74 5.35
CA GLU A 54 8.73 -2.14 6.65
C GLU A 54 7.99 -3.48 6.53
N TYR A 55 8.47 -4.51 7.24
CA TYR A 55 7.85 -5.84 7.26
C TYR A 55 6.92 -5.94 8.46
N LEU A 56 5.61 -5.97 8.20
CA LEU A 56 4.60 -5.96 9.24
C LEU A 56 3.75 -7.24 9.21
N THR A 57 3.50 -7.81 10.38
CA THR A 57 2.53 -8.90 10.54
C THR A 57 1.10 -8.35 10.60
N VAL A 58 0.10 -9.22 10.39
CA VAL A 58 -1.32 -8.85 10.56
C VAL A 58 -1.57 -8.24 11.95
N GLY A 59 -0.92 -8.74 12.99
CA GLY A 59 -1.05 -8.22 14.35
C GLY A 59 -0.56 -6.78 14.49
N GLN A 60 0.61 -6.47 13.93
CA GLN A 60 1.16 -5.11 13.96
C GLN A 60 0.33 -4.13 13.12
N ILE A 61 -0.18 -4.59 11.96
CA ILE A 61 -1.06 -3.77 11.12
C ILE A 61 -2.39 -3.51 11.84
N SER A 62 -2.97 -4.52 12.50
CA SER A 62 -4.18 -4.40 13.30
C SER A 62 -4.02 -3.37 14.43
N GLU A 63 -2.91 -3.42 15.17
CA GLU A 63 -2.60 -2.47 16.24
C GLU A 63 -2.46 -1.03 15.73
N LYS A 64 -1.76 -0.83 14.60
CA LYS A 64 -1.53 0.49 14.03
C LYS A 64 -2.75 1.09 13.34
N SER A 65 -3.53 0.28 12.63
CA SER A 65 -4.72 0.71 11.87
C SER A 65 -6.00 0.77 12.69
N GLY A 66 -6.02 0.13 13.87
CA GLY A 66 -7.23 -0.01 14.68
C GLY A 66 -8.23 -1.04 14.13
N ILE A 67 -7.89 -1.80 13.08
CA ILE A 67 -8.76 -2.85 12.54
C ILE A 67 -8.64 -4.10 13.43
N GLU A 68 -9.64 -4.33 14.27
CA GLU A 68 -9.65 -5.43 15.25
C GLU A 68 -9.92 -6.81 14.62
N ASP A 69 -10.72 -6.87 13.55
CA ASP A 69 -11.02 -8.11 12.83
C ASP A 69 -9.80 -8.54 11.99
N LYS A 70 -8.95 -9.36 12.62
CA LYS A 70 -7.71 -9.86 12.01
C LYS A 70 -7.95 -10.78 10.82
N GLU A 71 -9.07 -11.50 10.76
CA GLU A 71 -9.39 -12.37 9.62
C GLU A 71 -9.82 -11.54 8.41
N LYS A 72 -10.67 -10.53 8.62
CA LYS A 72 -11.01 -9.56 7.58
C LYS A 72 -9.76 -8.81 7.10
N LEU A 73 -8.92 -8.33 8.03
CA LEU A 73 -7.68 -7.64 7.71
C LEU A 73 -6.74 -8.54 6.91
N LYS A 74 -6.55 -9.80 7.32
CA LYS A 74 -5.73 -10.75 6.59
C LYS A 74 -6.25 -10.97 5.16
N LYS A 75 -7.56 -11.11 4.97
CA LYS A 75 -8.16 -11.24 3.63
C LYS A 75 -7.91 -10.00 2.76
N MET A 76 -8.03 -8.80 3.34
CA MET A 76 -7.71 -7.56 2.66
C MET A 76 -6.23 -7.51 2.23
N LEU A 77 -5.31 -7.81 3.15
CA LEU A 77 -3.88 -7.84 2.86
C LEU A 77 -3.52 -8.91 1.81
N ASP A 78 -4.13 -10.09 1.88
CA ASP A 78 -3.93 -11.15 0.90
C ASP A 78 -4.44 -10.75 -0.50
N HIS A 79 -5.56 -10.01 -0.56
CA HIS A 79 -6.07 -9.45 -1.81
C HIS A 79 -5.15 -8.37 -2.40
N MET A 80 -4.58 -7.51 -1.54
CA MET A 80 -3.57 -6.52 -1.97
C MET A 80 -2.29 -7.19 -2.48
N VAL A 81 -1.88 -8.31 -1.88
CA VAL A 81 -0.77 -9.13 -2.39
C VAL A 81 -1.11 -9.72 -3.76
N TYR A 82 -2.33 -10.26 -3.93
CA TYR A 82 -2.78 -10.79 -5.21
C TYR A 82 -2.79 -9.72 -6.32
N LYS A 83 -3.21 -8.49 -6.00
CA LYS A 83 -3.15 -7.33 -6.91
C LYS A 83 -1.73 -6.78 -7.14
N GLY A 84 -0.74 -7.25 -6.38
CA GLY A 84 0.65 -6.78 -6.46
C GLY A 84 0.91 -5.42 -5.80
N THR A 85 -0.03 -4.88 -5.01
CA THR A 85 0.14 -3.62 -4.27
C THR A 85 0.85 -3.80 -2.92
N LEU A 86 0.91 -5.03 -2.42
CA LEU A 86 1.74 -5.49 -1.32
C LEU A 86 2.51 -6.75 -1.74
N MET A 87 3.54 -7.09 -0.96
CA MET A 87 4.31 -8.32 -1.13
C MET A 87 4.31 -9.11 0.17
N ARG A 88 4.32 -10.45 0.06
CA ARG A 88 4.55 -11.34 1.21
C ARG A 88 6.04 -11.45 1.50
N GLY A 89 6.41 -11.10 2.73
CA GLY A 89 7.75 -11.31 3.27
C GLY A 89 7.89 -12.67 3.97
N ARG A 90 9.04 -12.88 4.62
CA ARG A 90 9.26 -14.04 5.50
C ARG A 90 8.37 -13.93 6.75
N ASN A 91 8.12 -15.05 7.42
CA ASN A 91 7.37 -15.10 8.69
C ASN A 91 5.96 -14.47 8.61
N SER A 92 5.26 -14.65 7.48
CA SER A 92 3.89 -14.14 7.28
C SER A 92 3.77 -12.61 7.45
N THR A 93 4.82 -11.89 7.07
CA THR A 93 4.82 -10.42 7.03
C THR A 93 4.37 -9.90 5.67
N TYR A 94 3.94 -8.65 5.65
CA TYR A 94 3.56 -7.88 4.48
C TYR A 94 4.46 -6.65 4.42
N TYR A 95 4.89 -6.28 3.22
CA TYR A 95 5.67 -5.08 2.99
C TYR A 95 5.29 -4.45 1.65
N MET A 96 5.59 -3.16 1.51
CA MET A 96 5.39 -2.45 0.26
C MET A 96 6.66 -2.52 -0.59
N PHE A 97 6.53 -2.39 -1.90
CA PHE A 97 7.69 -2.18 -2.75
C PHE A 97 7.54 -0.84 -3.46
N SER A 98 8.67 -0.24 -3.84
CA SER A 98 8.64 0.96 -4.67
C SER A 98 7.93 0.65 -5.98
N TYR A 99 7.19 1.61 -6.53
CA TYR A 99 6.57 1.44 -7.85
C TYR A 99 7.66 1.13 -8.88
N LEU A 100 7.55 -0.03 -9.53
CA LEU A 100 8.42 -0.45 -10.64
C LEU A 100 7.58 -0.47 -11.93
N PRO A 101 7.77 0.51 -12.83
CA PRO A 101 7.21 0.43 -14.17
C PRO A 101 7.73 -0.84 -14.85
N GLY A 102 6.82 -1.64 -15.41
CA GLY A 102 7.14 -2.92 -16.07
C GLY A 102 6.63 -4.19 -15.34
N ILE A 103 6.36 -4.15 -14.03
CA ILE A 103 5.73 -5.30 -13.34
C ILE A 103 4.24 -5.41 -13.69
N PHE A 104 3.57 -4.29 -13.96
CA PHE A 104 2.17 -4.27 -14.41
C PHE A 104 1.98 -4.84 -15.81
N GLU A 105 3.04 -4.97 -16.62
CA GLU A 105 2.99 -5.58 -17.95
C GLU A 105 2.82 -7.11 -17.90
N ALA A 106 3.02 -7.75 -16.74
CA ALA A 106 2.75 -9.18 -16.56
C ALA A 106 1.26 -9.51 -16.38
N TYR A 107 0.39 -8.51 -16.25
CA TYR A 107 -1.05 -8.65 -16.01
C TYR A 107 -1.93 -8.24 -17.20
N PHE A 108 -1.32 -7.89 -18.35
CA PHE A 108 -1.99 -7.67 -19.63
C PHE A 108 -1.59 -8.72 -20.65
#